data_AF-A0A0B3ALH2-F1
#
_entry.id   AF-A0A0B3ALH2-F1
#
_cell.length_a   1.000
_cell.length_b   1.000
_cell.length_c   1.000
_cell.angle_alpha   90.00
_cell.angle_beta   90.00
_cell.angle_gamma   90.00
#
_symmetry.space_group_name_H-M   'P 1'
#
loop_
_entity.id
_entity.type
_entity.pdbx_description
1 polymer ?
#
loop_
_entity_poly.entity_id
_entity_poly.type
_entity_poly.pdbx_seq_one_letter_code
_entity_poly.pdbx_strand_id
1 'polypeptide(L)'
;MKNLNDASNIDCQSINPFSIFTYAYEKDLNEKYGIELNSLRYQSDIQNIDPTKNRLIAYDDKTWGSKMKYLLEIHKDVPEFCSMKIDNQKELMGHIDFIYDLMFHHYILGKKSNSSFPHAECCPSAQNVMFAGMSIGYANASVLLDSYDDHCYTAFPFLLHDKKGFIIADPTSNQLWGWDKNIKRPRNNIFVVEHNNWEYKTDWRWGADLFPDNYQNLHSIKENFGKKEKWFDEYMGDIETYFEEVFKNPISVKINSI
;
A
#
# COMPACT_ATOMS: atom_id res chain seq x y z
N MET A 1 -15.93 -0.03 -46.56
CA MET A 1 -15.63 -1.10 -45.59
C MET A 1 -14.11 -1.15 -45.44
N LYS A 2 -13.57 -0.55 -44.37
CA LYS A 2 -12.15 -0.66 -44.02
C LYS A 2 -12.01 -1.86 -43.07
N ASN A 3 -11.09 -2.76 -43.41
CA ASN A 3 -10.81 -3.98 -42.69
C ASN A 3 -10.43 -3.70 -41.22
N LEU A 4 -11.16 -4.33 -40.30
CA LEU A 4 -10.94 -4.38 -38.86
C LEU A 4 -10.08 -5.62 -38.50
N ASN A 5 -8.86 -5.73 -39.03
CA ASN A 5 -8.01 -6.90 -38.77
C ASN A 5 -6.59 -6.60 -38.25
N ASP A 6 -6.28 -5.36 -37.87
CA ASP A 6 -4.97 -5.02 -37.28
C ASP A 6 -5.06 -4.75 -35.76
N ALA A 7 -5.87 -5.52 -35.03
CA ALA A 7 -5.98 -5.44 -33.57
C ALA A 7 -5.29 -6.63 -32.84
N SER A 8 -4.48 -7.42 -33.52
CA SER A 8 -3.68 -8.51 -32.92
C SER A 8 -2.21 -8.13 -32.89
N ASN A 9 -1.83 -7.28 -31.92
CA ASN A 9 -0.48 -7.16 -31.32
C ASN A 9 -0.40 -5.86 -30.47
N ILE A 10 -1.37 -5.61 -29.60
CA ILE A 10 -1.08 -4.75 -28.45
C ILE A 10 -0.19 -5.61 -27.55
N ASP A 11 1.08 -5.24 -27.47
CA ASP A 11 2.06 -5.87 -26.61
C ASP A 11 1.56 -5.82 -25.17
N CYS A 12 0.96 -6.93 -24.74
CA CYS A 12 0.38 -7.10 -23.41
C CYS A 12 1.47 -7.42 -22.36
N GLN A 13 2.75 -7.20 -22.69
CA GLN A 13 3.91 -7.75 -21.97
C GLN A 13 4.74 -6.74 -21.18
N SER A 14 4.42 -5.43 -21.17
CA SER A 14 5.07 -4.46 -20.27
C SER A 14 4.15 -4.03 -19.13
N ILE A 15 4.68 -3.98 -17.91
CA ILE A 15 4.08 -3.19 -16.82
C ILE A 15 4.52 -1.76 -17.11
N ASN A 16 3.78 -1.01 -17.92
CA ASN A 16 4.05 0.42 -18.04
C ASN A 16 3.79 1.03 -16.66
N PRO A 17 4.77 1.68 -16.00
CA PRO A 17 4.52 2.30 -14.72
C PRO A 17 3.38 3.31 -14.84
N PHE A 18 2.46 3.27 -13.90
CA PHE A 18 1.35 4.21 -13.89
C PHE A 18 1.03 4.65 -12.47
N SER A 19 0.61 5.90 -12.34
CA SER A 19 -0.08 6.38 -11.16
C SER A 19 -1.56 6.42 -11.45
N ILE A 20 -2.37 5.94 -10.52
CA ILE A 20 -3.80 6.16 -10.58
C ILE A 20 -4.05 7.44 -9.82
N PHE A 21 -4.36 8.54 -10.51
CA PHE A 21 -4.84 9.72 -9.81
C PHE A 21 -6.22 9.42 -9.23
N THR A 22 -6.25 9.21 -7.92
CA THR A 22 -7.28 8.40 -7.26
C THR A 22 -8.65 9.06 -7.14
N TYR A 23 -8.88 10.22 -7.76
CA TYR A 23 -10.19 10.90 -7.68
C TYR A 23 -11.34 10.12 -8.28
N ALA A 24 -11.13 9.41 -9.40
CA ALA A 24 -12.16 8.56 -9.98
C ALA A 24 -12.49 7.40 -9.03
N TYR A 25 -11.46 6.73 -8.51
CA TYR A 25 -11.59 5.67 -7.51
C TYR A 25 -12.25 6.15 -6.22
N GLU A 26 -11.84 7.30 -5.69
CA GLU A 26 -12.43 7.92 -4.51
C GLU A 26 -13.91 8.21 -4.75
N LYS A 27 -14.28 8.72 -5.93
CA LYS A 27 -15.67 8.98 -6.29
C LYS A 27 -16.48 7.68 -6.33
N ASP A 28 -15.97 6.63 -6.97
CA ASP A 28 -16.68 5.35 -7.07
C ASP A 28 -16.88 4.72 -5.67
N LEU A 29 -15.87 4.78 -4.80
CA LEU A 29 -15.99 4.32 -3.42
C LEU A 29 -16.91 5.20 -2.57
N ASN A 30 -16.87 6.52 -2.78
CA ASN A 30 -17.79 7.46 -2.14
C ASN A 30 -19.25 7.11 -2.47
N GLU A 31 -19.55 6.83 -3.74
CA GLU A 31 -20.86 6.39 -4.21
C GLU A 31 -21.23 5.00 -3.64
N LYS A 32 -20.29 4.04 -3.67
CA LYS A 32 -20.48 2.68 -3.17
C LYS A 32 -20.85 2.65 -1.67
N TYR A 33 -20.17 3.46 -0.87
CA TYR A 33 -20.34 3.46 0.59
C TYR A 33 -21.26 4.57 1.11
N GLY A 34 -21.70 5.50 0.26
CA GLY A 34 -22.50 6.65 0.66
C GLY A 34 -21.73 7.61 1.57
N ILE A 35 -20.42 7.77 1.34
CA ILE A 35 -19.51 8.58 2.16
C ILE A 35 -18.83 9.59 1.24
N GLU A 36 -18.71 10.86 1.63
CA GLU A 36 -17.92 11.85 0.86
C GLU A 36 -16.62 12.16 1.62
N LEU A 37 -15.48 11.54 1.27
CA LEU A 37 -14.22 11.70 2.04
C LEU A 37 -13.77 13.15 2.23
N ASN A 38 -14.07 14.02 1.28
CA ASN A 38 -13.77 15.45 1.30
C ASN A 38 -14.65 16.24 2.29
N SER A 39 -15.84 15.76 2.62
CA SER A 39 -16.74 16.42 3.55
C SER A 39 -16.52 15.96 4.98
N LEU A 40 -15.85 14.82 5.20
CA LEU A 40 -15.66 14.22 6.52
C LEU A 40 -14.92 15.14 7.49
N ARG A 41 -15.60 15.51 8.58
CA ARG A 41 -15.02 16.21 9.72
C ARG A 41 -14.92 15.30 10.94
N TYR A 42 -13.92 15.56 11.77
CA TYR A 42 -13.74 14.89 13.05
C TYR A 42 -15.02 15.02 13.91
N GLN A 43 -15.38 13.94 14.59
CA GLN A 43 -16.52 13.79 15.52
C GLN A 43 -17.96 13.93 14.97
N SER A 44 -18.30 14.81 14.01
CA SER A 44 -19.71 14.99 13.58
C SER A 44 -20.16 14.02 12.49
N ASP A 45 -19.32 13.77 11.49
CA ASP A 45 -19.76 13.10 10.26
C ASP A 45 -19.40 11.62 10.25
N ILE A 46 -18.39 11.25 11.03
CA ILE A 46 -17.71 9.96 10.91
C ILE A 46 -18.00 9.00 12.05
N GLN A 47 -18.59 9.41 13.17
CA GLN A 47 -18.74 8.51 14.34
C GLN A 47 -19.50 7.22 14.03
N ASN A 48 -20.55 7.30 13.21
CA ASN A 48 -21.43 6.15 12.91
C ASN A 48 -20.96 5.28 11.74
N ILE A 49 -19.92 5.67 11.02
CA ILE A 49 -19.37 4.85 9.92
C ILE A 49 -18.61 3.69 10.53
N ASP A 50 -18.83 2.43 10.13
CA ASP A 50 -17.92 1.33 10.51
C ASP A 50 -16.98 1.01 9.35
N PRO A 51 -15.77 1.60 9.34
CA PRO A 51 -14.78 1.33 8.32
C PRO A 51 -13.86 0.15 8.71
N THR A 52 -14.14 -0.56 9.81
CA THR A 52 -13.28 -1.64 10.27
C THR A 52 -13.52 -2.86 9.39
N LYS A 53 -12.85 -2.91 8.24
CA LYS A 53 -12.79 -4.05 7.31
C LYS A 53 -12.51 -5.33 8.12
N ASN A 54 -13.52 -5.99 8.68
CA ASN A 54 -13.43 -7.04 9.71
C ASN A 54 -12.38 -6.81 10.83
N ARG A 55 -12.26 -5.59 11.37
CA ARG A 55 -11.22 -5.21 12.36
C ARG A 55 -9.76 -5.36 11.88
N LEU A 56 -9.52 -5.47 10.57
CA LEU A 56 -8.18 -5.62 9.99
C LEU A 56 -7.36 -4.34 10.08
N ILE A 57 -8.00 -3.17 10.01
CA ILE A 57 -7.37 -1.87 10.20
C ILE A 57 -7.65 -1.40 11.62
N ALA A 58 -6.61 -1.19 12.43
CA ALA A 58 -6.77 -0.85 13.84
C ALA A 58 -5.69 0.12 14.33
N TYR A 59 -6.12 1.30 14.76
CA TYR A 59 -5.29 2.46 15.14
C TYR A 59 -4.84 2.51 16.62
N ASP A 60 -4.64 1.36 17.29
CA ASP A 60 -4.22 1.34 18.70
C ASP A 60 -2.97 0.49 18.94
N ASP A 61 -1.95 1.16 19.50
CA ASP A 61 -0.65 0.59 19.82
C ASP A 61 -0.69 -0.46 20.93
N LYS A 62 -1.67 -0.35 21.83
CA LYS A 62 -1.83 -1.27 22.98
C LYS A 62 -2.12 -2.71 22.55
N THR A 63 -2.38 -2.95 21.27
CA THR A 63 -2.71 -4.26 20.72
C THR A 63 -1.69 -4.79 19.71
N TRP A 64 -0.62 -4.04 19.38
CA TRP A 64 0.35 -4.45 18.36
C TRP A 64 1.02 -5.80 18.65
N GLY A 65 1.41 -6.06 19.89
CA GLY A 65 2.00 -7.35 20.26
C GLY A 65 1.09 -8.54 19.94
N SER A 66 -0.22 -8.44 20.24
CA SER A 66 -1.19 -9.48 19.93
C SER A 66 -1.47 -9.61 18.44
N LYS A 67 -1.61 -8.47 17.75
CA LYS A 67 -1.75 -8.39 16.29
C LYS A 67 -0.60 -9.08 15.56
N MET A 68 0.62 -8.90 16.05
CA MET A 68 1.83 -9.42 15.40
C MET A 68 2.01 -10.90 15.67
N LYS A 69 1.69 -11.37 16.89
CA LYS A 69 1.53 -12.82 17.14
C LYS A 69 0.53 -13.45 16.19
N TYR A 70 -0.59 -12.77 15.95
CA TYR A 70 -1.59 -13.23 14.98
C TYR A 70 -1.00 -13.31 13.56
N LEU A 71 -0.30 -12.27 13.08
CA LEU A 71 0.37 -12.32 11.77
C LEU A 71 1.39 -13.46 11.65
N LEU A 72 2.23 -13.62 12.67
CA LEU A 72 3.23 -14.68 12.71
C LEU A 72 2.60 -16.07 12.69
N GLU A 73 1.45 -16.26 13.34
CA GLU A 73 0.71 -17.53 13.31
C GLU A 73 0.11 -17.81 11.92
N ILE A 74 -0.56 -16.83 11.30
CA ILE A 74 -1.21 -17.04 9.99
C ILE A 74 -0.20 -17.15 8.84
N HIS A 75 1.02 -16.62 9.01
CA HIS A 75 2.12 -16.65 8.01
C HIS A 75 3.29 -17.55 8.43
N LYS A 76 3.08 -18.47 9.38
CA LYS A 76 4.17 -19.31 9.92
C LYS A 76 4.91 -20.10 8.84
N ASP A 77 4.16 -20.64 7.87
CA ASP A 77 4.67 -21.50 6.80
C ASP A 77 4.97 -20.72 5.50
N VAL A 78 4.79 -19.39 5.51
CA VAL A 78 5.02 -18.55 4.34
C VAL A 78 6.49 -18.11 4.30
N PRO A 79 7.15 -18.16 3.12
CA PRO A 79 8.49 -17.61 2.93
C PRO A 79 8.55 -16.15 3.39
N GLU A 80 9.60 -15.81 4.14
CA GLU A 80 9.77 -14.48 4.73
C GLU A 80 9.95 -13.40 3.68
N PHE A 81 10.52 -13.79 2.53
CA PHE A 81 10.54 -13.03 1.30
C PHE A 81 9.68 -13.74 0.27
N CYS A 82 8.55 -13.12 -0.08
CA CYS A 82 7.66 -13.57 -1.15
C CYS A 82 7.02 -12.40 -1.89
N SER A 83 6.43 -12.70 -3.04
CA SER A 83 5.66 -11.77 -3.86
C SER A 83 4.33 -12.40 -4.23
N MET A 84 3.36 -11.57 -4.56
CA MET A 84 2.08 -12.04 -5.06
C MET A 84 2.22 -12.53 -6.50
N LYS A 85 1.88 -13.78 -6.76
CA LYS A 85 1.75 -14.30 -8.12
C LYS A 85 0.47 -13.75 -8.76
N ILE A 86 0.59 -13.13 -9.93
CA ILE A 86 -0.52 -12.61 -10.71
C ILE A 86 -0.51 -13.27 -12.09
N ASP A 87 -1.64 -13.79 -12.51
CA ASP A 87 -1.79 -14.51 -13.78
C ASP A 87 -2.08 -13.57 -14.95
N ASN A 88 -2.69 -12.40 -14.73
CA ASN A 88 -3.02 -11.44 -15.79
C ASN A 88 -3.29 -10.02 -15.27
N GLN A 89 -3.37 -9.05 -16.20
CA GLN A 89 -3.65 -7.65 -15.89
C GLN A 89 -4.99 -7.42 -15.18
N LYS A 90 -6.03 -8.22 -15.47
CA LYS A 90 -7.33 -8.07 -14.82
C LYS A 90 -7.26 -8.42 -13.33
N GLU A 91 -6.51 -9.46 -13.00
CA GLU A 91 -6.23 -9.82 -11.61
C GLU A 91 -5.40 -8.74 -10.91
N LEU A 92 -4.36 -8.19 -11.56
CA LEU A 92 -3.59 -7.05 -11.04
C LEU A 92 -4.51 -5.87 -10.68
N MET A 93 -5.40 -5.48 -11.59
CA MET A 93 -6.36 -4.41 -11.33
C MET A 93 -7.30 -4.74 -10.16
N GLY A 94 -7.74 -6.00 -10.03
CA GLY A 94 -8.53 -6.42 -8.88
C GLY A 94 -7.81 -6.26 -7.53
N HIS A 95 -6.50 -6.54 -7.49
CA HIS A 95 -5.69 -6.28 -6.30
C HIS A 95 -5.51 -4.79 -6.02
N ILE A 96 -5.28 -3.99 -7.06
CA ILE A 96 -5.19 -2.52 -6.96
C ILE A 96 -6.48 -1.93 -6.39
N ASP A 97 -7.64 -2.33 -6.91
CA ASP A 97 -8.96 -1.89 -6.43
C ASP A 97 -9.13 -2.22 -4.95
N PHE A 98 -8.76 -3.45 -4.56
CA PHE A 98 -8.85 -3.92 -3.19
C PHE A 98 -7.91 -3.17 -2.23
N ILE A 99 -6.67 -2.91 -2.66
CA ILE A 99 -5.67 -2.17 -1.87
C ILE A 99 -6.12 -0.71 -1.72
N TYR A 100 -6.68 -0.11 -2.77
CA TYR A 100 -7.23 1.24 -2.69
C TYR A 100 -8.41 1.31 -1.71
N ASP A 101 -9.32 0.35 -1.78
CA ASP A 101 -10.42 0.19 -0.82
C ASP A 101 -9.91 0.10 0.63
N LEU A 102 -8.81 -0.62 0.86
CA LEU A 102 -8.16 -0.70 2.17
C LEU A 102 -7.64 0.67 2.63
N MET A 103 -6.95 1.42 1.76
CA MET A 103 -6.50 2.78 2.08
C MET A 103 -7.66 3.77 2.31
N PHE A 104 -8.76 3.61 1.58
CA PHE A 104 -9.97 4.42 1.76
C PHE A 104 -10.54 4.24 3.17
N HIS A 105 -10.70 3.00 3.62
CA HIS A 105 -11.17 2.68 4.97
C HIS A 105 -10.18 3.13 6.05
N HIS A 106 -8.87 2.97 5.80
CA HIS A 106 -7.81 3.51 6.66
C HIS A 106 -7.94 5.02 6.84
N TYR A 107 -8.17 5.77 5.77
CA TYR A 107 -8.34 7.23 5.84
C TYR A 107 -9.50 7.64 6.75
N ILE A 108 -10.64 6.96 6.66
CA ILE A 108 -11.82 7.22 7.52
C ILE A 108 -11.46 6.96 8.98
N LEU A 109 -10.76 5.86 9.28
CA LEU A 109 -10.31 5.53 10.63
C LEU A 109 -9.30 6.55 11.17
N GLY A 110 -8.34 6.98 10.37
CA GLY A 110 -7.38 8.01 10.74
C GLY A 110 -8.08 9.31 11.11
N LYS A 111 -9.04 9.75 10.28
CA LYS A 111 -9.87 10.93 10.56
C LYS A 111 -10.74 10.76 11.82
N LYS A 112 -11.22 9.56 12.14
CA LYS A 112 -11.97 9.26 13.37
C LYS A 112 -11.11 9.39 14.62
N SER A 113 -9.85 8.97 14.52
CA SER A 113 -8.92 8.91 15.66
C SER A 113 -8.22 10.24 15.90
N ASN A 114 -7.90 10.99 14.84
CA ASN A 114 -7.09 12.21 14.90
C ASN A 114 -7.63 13.27 13.93
N SER A 115 -7.97 14.46 14.44
CA SER A 115 -8.46 15.58 13.62
C SER A 115 -7.41 16.13 12.64
N SER A 116 -6.13 15.99 12.99
CA SER A 116 -4.98 16.42 12.18
C SER A 116 -4.57 15.39 11.13
N PHE A 117 -5.11 14.17 11.17
CA PHE A 117 -4.82 13.15 10.16
C PHE A 117 -5.10 13.69 8.75
N PRO A 118 -4.27 13.43 7.74
CA PRO A 118 -3.10 12.55 7.77
C PRO A 118 -1.77 13.27 8.06
N HIS A 119 -1.72 14.47 8.65
CA HIS A 119 -0.46 15.21 8.81
C HIS A 119 0.55 14.51 9.74
N ALA A 120 1.78 14.29 9.24
CA ALA A 120 2.89 13.62 9.95
C ALA A 120 2.60 12.16 10.38
N GLU A 121 1.78 11.45 9.61
CA GLU A 121 1.31 10.10 9.92
C GLU A 121 1.72 9.07 8.86
N CYS A 122 2.75 9.35 8.03
CA CYS A 122 3.13 8.49 6.90
C CYS A 122 3.53 7.08 7.36
N CYS A 123 4.44 6.96 8.34
CA CYS A 123 4.91 5.66 8.82
C CYS A 123 3.83 4.87 9.58
N PRO A 124 3.12 5.42 10.58
CA PRO A 124 2.00 4.72 11.20
C PRO A 124 0.92 4.31 10.20
N SER A 125 0.67 5.12 9.17
CA SER A 125 -0.30 4.79 8.13
C SER A 125 0.16 3.65 7.24
N ALA A 126 1.40 3.68 6.77
CA ALA A 126 1.99 2.61 5.98
C ALA A 126 2.02 1.28 6.77
N GLN A 127 2.32 1.33 8.06
CA GLN A 127 2.32 0.14 8.93
C GLN A 127 0.90 -0.43 9.12
N ASN A 128 -0.11 0.42 9.26
CA ASN A 128 -1.51 -0.01 9.33
C ASN A 128 -1.97 -0.69 8.02
N VAL A 129 -1.60 -0.11 6.87
CA VAL A 129 -1.88 -0.69 5.55
C VAL A 129 -1.14 -2.02 5.35
N MET A 130 0.13 -2.09 5.76
CA MET A 130 0.92 -3.33 5.78
C MET A 130 0.24 -4.41 6.62
N PHE A 131 -0.10 -4.10 7.87
CA PHE A 131 -0.72 -5.04 8.79
C PHE A 131 -2.07 -5.56 8.25
N ALA A 132 -2.91 -4.66 7.77
CA ALA A 132 -4.21 -5.01 7.23
C ALA A 132 -4.08 -5.86 5.97
N GLY A 133 -3.08 -5.58 5.11
CA GLY A 133 -2.74 -6.39 3.95
C GLY A 133 -2.23 -7.79 4.33
N MET A 134 -1.31 -7.89 5.27
CA MET A 134 -0.82 -9.19 5.76
C MET A 134 -1.96 -10.01 6.38
N SER A 135 -2.86 -9.39 7.14
CA SER A 135 -3.96 -10.08 7.84
C SER A 135 -4.96 -10.79 6.90
N ILE A 136 -4.93 -10.48 5.61
CA ILE A 136 -5.81 -11.06 4.58
C ILE A 136 -5.06 -11.87 3.51
N GLY A 137 -3.75 -12.07 3.68
CA GLY A 137 -2.97 -12.95 2.82
C GLY A 137 -1.88 -12.29 1.98
N TYR A 138 -1.75 -10.95 1.97
CA TYR A 138 -0.59 -10.29 1.35
C TYR A 138 0.62 -10.41 2.28
N ALA A 139 1.17 -11.62 2.39
CA ALA A 139 2.12 -12.00 3.42
C ALA A 139 3.38 -11.13 3.47
N ASN A 140 3.76 -10.53 2.35
CA ASN A 140 4.92 -9.63 2.25
C ASN A 140 4.53 -8.24 1.74
N ALA A 141 3.34 -7.75 2.16
CA ALA A 141 3.14 -6.32 2.20
C ALA A 141 4.27 -5.72 3.06
N SER A 142 4.94 -4.69 2.57
CA SER A 142 6.13 -4.14 3.21
C SER A 142 5.96 -2.65 3.40
N VAL A 143 6.30 -2.12 4.57
CA VAL A 143 6.56 -0.68 4.67
C VAL A 143 7.93 -0.41 4.06
N LEU A 144 7.98 0.56 3.17
CA LEU A 144 9.22 1.09 2.61
C LEU A 144 9.37 2.53 3.09
N LEU A 145 10.60 2.88 3.46
CA LEU A 145 10.98 4.20 3.98
C LEU A 145 12.08 4.77 3.08
N ASP A 146 11.88 6.01 2.66
CA ASP A 146 12.95 6.90 2.21
C ASP A 146 13.42 7.69 3.44
N SER A 147 14.58 7.35 3.98
CA SER A 147 15.11 7.98 5.19
C SER A 147 15.55 9.44 4.98
N TYR A 148 15.83 9.85 3.73
CA TYR A 148 16.26 11.21 3.40
C TYR A 148 15.10 12.19 3.41
N ASP A 149 13.95 11.76 2.88
CA ASP A 149 12.71 12.54 2.84
C ASP A 149 11.76 12.24 4.01
N ASP A 150 12.09 11.28 4.85
CA ASP A 150 11.31 10.82 6.02
C ASP A 150 9.87 10.47 5.62
N HIS A 151 9.75 9.68 4.56
CA HIS A 151 8.45 9.29 4.02
C HIS A 151 8.29 7.78 3.91
N CYS A 152 7.18 7.29 4.44
CA CYS A 152 6.82 5.88 4.44
C CYS A 152 5.59 5.61 3.57
N TYR A 153 5.62 4.48 2.88
CA TYR A 153 4.49 3.95 2.11
C TYR A 153 4.51 2.42 2.13
N THR A 154 3.42 1.77 1.74
CA THR A 154 3.33 0.31 1.70
C THR A 154 3.53 -0.20 0.29
N ALA A 155 4.39 -1.18 0.09
CA ALA A 155 4.58 -1.87 -1.18
C ALA A 155 4.00 -3.29 -1.12
N PHE A 156 3.32 -3.68 -2.19
CA PHE A 156 2.84 -5.04 -2.43
C PHE A 156 3.62 -5.60 -3.62
N PRO A 157 4.69 -6.37 -3.39
CA PRO A 157 5.49 -6.97 -4.45
C PRO A 157 4.66 -7.99 -5.22
N PHE A 158 4.77 -7.99 -6.54
CA PHE A 158 4.09 -8.95 -7.40
C PHE A 158 4.92 -9.44 -8.58
N LEU A 159 4.55 -10.62 -9.07
CA LEU A 159 5.11 -11.22 -10.26
C LEU A 159 3.97 -11.47 -11.26
N LEU A 160 3.92 -10.67 -12.34
CA LEU A 160 3.02 -10.87 -13.47
C LEU A 160 3.77 -11.65 -14.55
N HIS A 161 3.55 -12.96 -14.61
CA HIS A 161 4.40 -13.90 -15.36
C HIS A 161 5.88 -13.80 -14.95
N ASP A 162 6.75 -13.22 -15.77
CA ASP A 162 8.18 -13.02 -15.48
C ASP A 162 8.48 -11.57 -15.07
N LYS A 163 7.46 -10.70 -15.01
CA LYS A 163 7.61 -9.27 -14.72
C LYS A 163 7.48 -8.99 -13.23
N LYS A 164 8.54 -8.44 -12.67
CA LYS A 164 8.63 -8.03 -11.27
C LYS A 164 8.13 -6.61 -11.12
N GLY A 165 7.17 -6.39 -10.23
CA GLY A 165 6.65 -5.07 -9.96
C GLY A 165 6.19 -4.90 -8.52
N PHE A 166 5.80 -3.68 -8.20
CA PHE A 166 5.23 -3.33 -6.91
C PHE A 166 3.97 -2.50 -7.12
N ILE A 167 2.93 -2.81 -6.36
CA ILE A 167 1.83 -1.87 -6.12
C ILE A 167 2.23 -1.05 -4.89
N ILE A 168 2.47 0.23 -5.07
CA ILE A 168 2.80 1.19 -4.02
C ILE A 168 1.50 1.83 -3.56
N ALA A 169 1.18 1.67 -2.30
CA ALA A 169 0.04 2.25 -1.61
C ALA A 169 0.57 3.33 -0.68
N ASP A 170 0.34 4.60 -1.04
CA ASP A 170 0.64 5.74 -0.18
C ASP A 170 -0.65 6.26 0.47
N PRO A 171 -0.93 5.91 1.74
CA PRO A 171 -2.14 6.32 2.46
C PRO A 171 -2.11 7.77 2.96
N THR A 172 -1.02 8.50 2.73
CA THR A 172 -0.81 9.89 3.18
C THR A 172 -0.25 10.78 2.08
N SER A 173 -0.50 10.41 0.82
CA SER A 173 0.13 11.04 -0.34
C SER A 173 -0.08 12.55 -0.38
N ASN A 174 -1.16 13.07 0.21
CA ASN A 174 -1.47 14.51 0.24
C ASN A 174 -0.39 15.36 0.94
N GLN A 175 0.50 14.75 1.71
CA GLN A 175 1.67 15.42 2.29
C GLN A 175 2.71 15.80 1.22
N LEU A 176 2.77 15.04 0.13
CA LEU A 176 3.79 15.13 -0.92
C LEU A 176 3.41 16.06 -2.08
N TRP A 177 2.19 16.59 -2.10
CA TRP A 177 1.67 17.44 -3.19
C TRP A 177 1.50 18.88 -2.70
N GLY A 178 2.60 19.52 -2.32
CA GLY A 178 2.61 20.79 -1.59
C GLY A 178 2.96 22.01 -2.43
N TRP A 179 3.78 21.83 -3.45
CA TRP A 179 4.53 22.91 -4.11
C TRP A 179 3.78 23.54 -5.28
N ASP A 180 3.10 22.73 -6.09
CA ASP A 180 2.21 23.25 -7.13
C ASP A 180 0.80 23.43 -6.56
N LYS A 181 0.40 24.71 -6.41
CA LYS A 181 -0.94 25.07 -5.90
C LYS A 181 -2.07 24.68 -6.86
N ASN A 182 -1.77 24.33 -8.11
CA ASN A 182 -2.75 23.88 -9.08
C ASN A 182 -3.02 22.37 -8.97
N ILE A 183 -2.18 21.62 -8.25
CA ILE A 183 -2.39 20.20 -8.04
C ILE A 183 -3.35 20.00 -6.88
N LYS A 184 -4.48 19.36 -7.17
CA LYS A 184 -5.37 18.86 -6.13
C LYS A 184 -4.68 17.66 -5.47
N ARG A 185 -4.41 17.78 -4.17
CA ARG A 185 -3.64 16.78 -3.41
C ARG A 185 -4.42 15.47 -3.26
N PRO A 186 -3.96 14.33 -3.79
CA PRO A 186 -4.59 13.03 -3.54
C PRO A 186 -4.40 12.65 -2.07
N ARG A 187 -5.46 12.21 -1.38
CA ARG A 187 -5.37 11.73 0.01
C ARG A 187 -4.58 10.44 0.12
N ASN A 188 -4.98 9.49 -0.72
CA ASN A 188 -4.34 8.21 -0.92
C ASN A 188 -3.88 8.15 -2.38
N ASN A 189 -2.76 7.49 -2.66
CA ASN A 189 -2.31 7.29 -4.04
C ASN A 189 -1.83 5.86 -4.28
N ILE A 190 -2.04 5.36 -5.49
CA ILE A 190 -1.45 4.09 -5.95
C ILE A 190 -0.51 4.36 -7.11
N PHE A 191 0.70 3.83 -6.98
CA PHE A 191 1.66 3.73 -8.08
C PHE A 191 1.91 2.25 -8.38
N VAL A 192 1.94 1.89 -9.65
CA VAL A 192 2.44 0.60 -10.08
C VAL A 192 3.78 0.85 -10.73
N VAL A 193 4.83 0.24 -10.16
CA VAL A 193 6.22 0.43 -10.60
C VAL A 193 6.83 -0.90 -10.98
N GLU A 194 7.68 -0.89 -12.01
CA GLU A 194 8.50 -2.04 -12.37
C GLU A 194 9.77 -2.05 -11.50
N HIS A 195 10.20 -3.22 -11.05
CA HIS A 195 11.35 -3.35 -10.14
C HIS A 195 12.62 -2.66 -10.67
N ASN A 196 12.92 -2.81 -11.97
CA ASN A 196 14.13 -2.24 -12.58
C ASN A 196 13.96 -0.78 -13.04
N ASN A 197 12.77 -0.22 -12.90
CA ASN A 197 12.44 1.14 -13.33
C ASN A 197 11.48 1.77 -12.32
N TRP A 198 11.96 1.87 -11.08
CA TRP A 198 11.23 2.52 -10.01
C TRP A 198 11.20 4.02 -10.28
N GLU A 199 9.99 4.58 -10.32
CA GLU A 199 9.80 6.02 -10.40
C GLU A 199 8.61 6.39 -9.50
N TYR A 200 8.91 6.88 -8.30
CA TYR A 200 7.93 7.46 -7.40
C TYR A 200 8.22 8.96 -7.22
N LYS A 201 7.87 9.74 -8.24
CA LYS A 201 8.00 11.20 -8.22
C LYS A 201 6.69 11.88 -7.83
N THR A 202 6.82 12.92 -7.01
CA THR A 202 5.72 13.82 -6.62
C THR A 202 6.13 15.27 -6.86
N ASP A 203 5.37 16.27 -6.39
CA ASP A 203 5.88 17.66 -6.39
C ASP A 203 6.72 17.98 -5.13
N TRP A 204 6.87 17.01 -4.23
CA TRP A 204 7.67 17.12 -3.01
C TRP A 204 9.12 17.46 -3.35
N ARG A 205 9.65 18.47 -2.66
CA ARG A 205 11.03 19.00 -2.84
C ARG A 205 11.46 19.05 -4.31
N TRP A 206 10.53 19.44 -5.20
CA TRP A 206 10.74 19.67 -6.63
C TRP A 206 10.89 18.42 -7.48
N GLY A 207 10.21 17.32 -7.14
CA GLY A 207 10.25 16.11 -7.96
C GLY A 207 11.23 15.06 -7.49
N ALA A 208 11.57 15.06 -6.20
CA ALA A 208 12.37 13.98 -5.62
C ALA A 208 11.69 12.63 -5.90
N ASP A 209 12.50 11.65 -6.32
CA ASP A 209 12.07 10.27 -6.45
C ASP A 209 12.20 9.63 -5.07
N LEU A 210 11.08 9.22 -4.49
CA LEU A 210 10.99 8.67 -3.15
C LEU A 210 11.42 7.20 -3.16
N PHE A 211 12.61 6.91 -3.67
CA PHE A 211 13.17 5.57 -3.70
C PHE A 211 13.59 5.14 -2.28
N PRO A 212 13.19 3.95 -1.80
CA PRO A 212 13.42 3.59 -0.42
C PRO A 212 14.84 3.07 -0.20
N ASP A 213 15.37 3.31 0.99
CA ASP A 213 16.62 2.72 1.50
C ASP A 213 16.37 1.79 2.71
N ASN A 214 15.13 1.75 3.18
CA ASN A 214 14.72 1.02 4.36
C ASN A 214 13.41 0.25 4.14
N TYR A 215 13.27 -0.90 4.81
CA TYR A 215 12.05 -1.69 4.75
C TYR A 215 11.65 -2.34 6.08
N GLN A 216 10.37 -2.65 6.21
CA GLN A 216 9.79 -3.51 7.23
C GLN A 216 8.80 -4.46 6.57
N ASN A 217 8.93 -5.77 6.80
CA ASN A 217 8.14 -6.81 6.15
C ASN A 217 8.03 -8.08 7.04
N LEU A 218 7.60 -9.22 6.48
CA LEU A 218 7.48 -10.46 7.26
C LEU A 218 8.81 -10.93 7.85
N HIS A 219 9.90 -10.84 7.09
CA HIS A 219 11.25 -11.17 7.55
C HIS A 219 11.64 -10.32 8.76
N SER A 220 11.52 -8.99 8.66
CA SER A 220 11.89 -8.11 9.78
C SER A 220 11.00 -8.32 11.01
N ILE A 221 9.71 -8.63 10.82
CA ILE A 221 8.81 -9.01 11.94
C ILE A 221 9.31 -10.29 12.60
N LYS A 222 9.59 -11.36 11.85
CA LYS A 222 10.09 -12.64 12.39
C LYS A 222 11.42 -12.48 13.11
N GLU A 223 12.33 -11.69 12.56
CA GLU A 223 13.65 -11.44 13.14
C GLU A 223 13.60 -10.62 14.42
N ASN A 224 12.78 -9.56 14.48
CA ASN A 224 12.81 -8.63 15.59
C ASN A 224 11.76 -8.90 16.69
N PHE A 225 10.73 -9.69 16.39
CA PHE A 225 9.65 -9.96 17.35
C PHE A 225 10.17 -10.61 18.64
N GLY A 226 9.94 -9.93 19.78
CA GLY A 226 10.37 -10.40 21.09
C GLY A 226 11.85 -10.21 21.42
N LYS A 227 12.68 -9.73 20.48
CA LYS A 227 14.11 -9.46 20.71
C LYS A 227 14.38 -8.02 21.19
N LYS A 228 13.49 -7.07 20.90
CA LYS A 228 13.70 -5.64 21.20
C LYS A 228 12.43 -4.96 21.74
N GLU A 229 12.60 -3.91 22.54
CA GLU A 229 11.48 -3.20 23.17
C GLU A 229 10.64 -2.37 22.18
N LYS A 230 11.27 -1.83 21.12
CA LYS A 230 10.64 -0.99 20.09
C LYS A 230 10.84 -1.51 18.68
N TRP A 231 10.78 -2.83 18.53
CA TRP A 231 11.02 -3.52 17.25
C TRP A 231 10.12 -3.04 16.09
N PHE A 232 8.98 -2.42 16.40
CA PHE A 232 8.04 -1.89 15.41
C PHE A 232 8.53 -0.60 14.73
N ASP A 233 9.41 0.16 15.36
CA ASP A 233 10.04 1.36 14.80
C ASP A 233 11.32 1.04 14.00
N GLU A 234 11.68 -0.24 13.92
CA GLU A 234 12.93 -0.66 13.30
C GLU A 234 12.74 -1.10 11.87
N TYR A 235 13.45 -0.38 11.00
CA TYR A 235 13.60 -0.70 9.60
C TYR A 235 14.93 -1.42 9.36
N MET A 236 14.91 -2.37 8.44
CA MET A 236 16.12 -2.98 7.90
C MET A 236 16.71 -2.04 6.84
N GLY A 237 18.01 -1.80 6.87
CA GLY A 237 18.72 -0.88 5.95
C GLY A 237 19.37 -1.55 4.73
N ASP A 238 19.05 -2.81 4.47
CA ASP A 238 19.58 -3.56 3.34
C ASP A 238 18.50 -3.73 2.26
N ILE A 239 18.15 -2.62 1.61
CA ILE A 239 17.09 -2.58 0.60
C ILE A 239 17.44 -3.43 -0.64
N GLU A 240 18.72 -3.60 -0.96
CA GLU A 240 19.19 -4.42 -2.09
C GLU A 240 18.80 -5.88 -1.89
N THR A 241 19.09 -6.46 -0.72
CA THR A 241 18.65 -7.83 -0.37
C THR A 241 17.13 -7.97 -0.46
N TYR A 242 16.36 -6.98 0.01
CA TYR A 242 14.91 -7.01 -0.12
C TYR A 242 14.47 -7.12 -1.59
N PHE A 243 15.00 -6.27 -2.46
CA PHE A 243 14.67 -6.27 -3.88
C PHE A 243 15.08 -7.56 -4.61
N GLU A 244 16.19 -8.18 -4.21
CA GLU A 244 16.65 -9.45 -4.79
C GLU A 244 15.80 -10.64 -4.34
N GLU A 245 15.44 -10.71 -3.06
CA GLU A 245 14.81 -11.89 -2.45
C GLU A 245 13.29 -11.92 -2.63
N VAL A 246 12.62 -10.76 -2.62
CA VAL A 246 11.15 -10.65 -2.56
C VAL A 246 10.43 -11.40 -3.69
N PHE A 247 11.06 -11.52 -4.86
CA PHE A 247 10.45 -12.16 -6.04
C PHE A 247 10.76 -13.65 -6.18
N LYS A 248 11.62 -14.24 -5.33
CA LYS A 248 12.08 -15.63 -5.49
C LYS A 248 11.01 -16.67 -5.13
N ASN A 249 10.07 -16.32 -4.26
CA ASN A 249 9.02 -17.23 -3.78
C ASN A 249 7.62 -16.63 -4.05
N PRO A 250 7.14 -16.64 -5.30
CA PRO A 250 5.81 -16.11 -5.60
C PRO A 250 4.72 -17.01 -4.97
N ILE A 251 3.76 -16.39 -4.28
CA ILE A 251 2.64 -17.07 -3.61
C ILE A 251 1.31 -16.60 -4.21
N SER A 252 0.32 -17.49 -4.26
CA SER A 252 -1.04 -17.10 -4.65
C SER A 252 -1.74 -16.35 -3.52
N VAL A 253 -2.27 -15.17 -3.82
CA VAL A 253 -3.07 -14.36 -2.90
C VAL A 253 -4.49 -14.29 -3.45
N LYS A 254 -5.49 -14.65 -2.64
CA LYS A 254 -6.89 -14.54 -3.07
C LYS A 254 -7.44 -13.15 -2.76
N ILE A 255 -8.12 -12.55 -3.73
CA ILE A 255 -8.96 -11.38 -3.50
C ILE A 255 -10.21 -11.86 -2.77
N ASN A 256 -10.18 -11.84 -1.44
CA ASN A 256 -11.36 -12.09 -0.64
C ASN A 256 -12.21 -10.81 -0.65
N SER A 257 -13.33 -10.81 -1.37
CA SER A 257 -14.32 -9.73 -1.25
C SER A 257 -14.74 -9.59 0.21
N ILE A 258 -14.69 -8.37 0.75
CA ILE A 258 -15.23 -8.05 2.09
C ILE A 258 -16.73 -7.87 1.98
#